data_AF-A0A1F7BPK8-F1
#
_entry.id   AF-A0A1F7BPK8-F1
#
_cell.length_a   1.000
_cell.length_b   1.000
_cell.length_c   1.000
_cell.angle_alpha   90.00
_cell.angle_beta   90.00
_cell.angle_gamma   90.00
#
_symmetry.space_group_name_H-M   'P 1'
#
loop_
_entity.id
_entity.type
_entity.pdbx_description
1 polymer ?
#
loop_
_entity_poly.entity_id
_entity_poly.type
_entity_poly.pdbx_seq_one_letter_code
_entity_poly.pdbx_strand_id
1 'polypeptide(L)'
;MVRESGSSPRPGKESSGSFEAIETPMIFHKILKRITRSKKVNHASTQYTVDVVDGFEDILQGPLGDGLFYNTNGTVYQLAFALSVALTPEVGKIMQDASLANSSDVIKVLRDRQVLSGLKILDLGSGTGEFAVAAHSMGAEAYTADVEDLSKTKKSHISGHQIINLRKEATAEELVQAFGNNFDLVTENIIGGVPFSDVKPPEPRTIEHIAEVLLKQGGYLYNNYGIQHGSSLLRKV
;
A
#
# COMPACT_ATOMS: atom_id res chain seq x y z
N MET A 1 -18.79 -12.19 -50.63
CA MET A 1 -17.49 -11.49 -50.50
C MET A 1 -17.47 -10.85 -49.12
N VAL A 2 -17.03 -11.61 -48.12
CA VAL A 2 -17.02 -11.21 -46.70
C VAL A 2 -15.68 -10.54 -46.44
N ARG A 3 -15.70 -9.30 -45.93
CA ARG A 3 -14.49 -8.60 -45.50
C ARG A 3 -14.08 -9.15 -44.13
N GLU A 4 -13.04 -9.96 -44.10
CA GLU A 4 -12.33 -10.31 -42.87
C GLU A 4 -11.54 -9.09 -42.41
N SER A 5 -11.99 -8.47 -41.32
CA SER A 5 -11.23 -7.49 -40.57
C SER A 5 -10.14 -8.22 -39.78
N GLY A 6 -8.91 -8.19 -40.29
CA GLY A 6 -7.74 -8.62 -39.55
C GLY A 6 -7.61 -7.81 -38.25
N SER A 7 -7.70 -8.50 -37.12
CA SER A 7 -7.35 -7.94 -35.83
C SER A 7 -5.83 -8.02 -35.67
N SER A 8 -5.18 -6.87 -35.76
CA SER A 8 -3.76 -6.76 -35.39
C SER A 8 -3.61 -7.09 -33.90
N PRO A 9 -2.61 -7.90 -33.50
CA PRO A 9 -2.29 -8.10 -32.09
C PRO A 9 -1.85 -6.77 -31.49
N ARG A 10 -2.43 -6.39 -30.33
CA ARG A 10 -1.93 -5.26 -29.55
C ARG A 10 -0.54 -5.63 -28.99
N PRO A 11 0.45 -4.73 -29.05
CA PRO A 11 1.79 -5.02 -28.57
C PRO A 11 1.75 -5.26 -27.05
N GLY A 12 2.39 -6.34 -26.61
CA GLY A 12 2.64 -6.62 -25.21
C GLY A 12 3.41 -5.47 -24.57
N LYS A 13 2.96 -5.02 -23.40
CA LYS A 13 3.65 -4.03 -22.58
C LYS A 13 4.89 -4.68 -21.97
N GLU A 14 6.07 -4.35 -22.49
CA GLU A 14 7.33 -4.58 -21.78
C GLU A 14 7.33 -3.69 -20.52
N SER A 15 7.43 -4.31 -19.34
CA SER A 15 7.88 -3.62 -18.13
C SER A 15 9.29 -3.08 -18.39
N SER A 16 9.67 -1.97 -17.75
CA SER A 16 11.09 -1.62 -17.64
C SER A 16 11.85 -2.86 -17.16
N GLY A 17 12.99 -3.18 -17.78
CA GLY A 17 13.69 -4.45 -17.59
C GLY A 17 14.18 -4.77 -16.17
N SER A 18 13.84 -3.94 -15.18
CA SER A 18 14.17 -4.03 -13.76
C SER A 18 13.04 -4.58 -12.89
N PHE A 19 11.84 -4.82 -13.43
CA PHE A 19 10.75 -5.46 -12.70
C PHE A 19 10.27 -6.74 -13.36
N GLU A 20 10.13 -7.79 -12.54
CA GLU A 20 9.35 -8.98 -12.87
C GLU A 20 7.94 -8.87 -12.28
N ALA A 21 6.93 -9.25 -13.07
CA ALA A 21 5.58 -9.43 -12.57
C ALA A 21 5.48 -10.80 -11.88
N ILE A 22 5.11 -10.82 -10.60
CA ILE A 22 4.91 -12.05 -9.82
C ILE A 22 3.44 -12.21 -9.45
N GLU A 23 3.00 -13.46 -9.32
CA GLU A 23 1.68 -13.73 -8.77
C GLU A 23 1.59 -13.31 -7.30
N THR A 24 0.44 -12.77 -6.92
CA THR A 24 0.16 -12.44 -5.53
C THR A 24 0.23 -13.71 -4.66
N PRO A 25 1.06 -13.76 -3.59
CA PRO A 25 1.22 -14.95 -2.78
C PRO A 25 -0.11 -15.43 -2.18
N MET A 26 -0.40 -16.73 -2.18
CA MET A 26 -1.63 -17.27 -1.58
C MET A 26 -1.85 -16.84 -0.10
N ILE A 27 -0.77 -16.61 0.63
CA ILE A 27 -0.84 -16.15 2.03
C ILE A 27 -1.48 -14.76 2.14
N PHE A 28 -1.35 -13.90 1.15
CA PHE A 28 -2.01 -12.59 1.08
C PHE A 28 -3.52 -12.71 1.25
N HIS A 29 -4.17 -13.58 0.46
CA HIS A 29 -5.62 -13.76 0.53
C HIS A 29 -6.07 -14.35 1.87
N LYS A 30 -5.25 -15.22 2.46
CA LYS A 30 -5.51 -15.77 3.81
C LYS A 30 -5.42 -14.67 4.87
N ILE A 31 -4.39 -13.83 4.80
CA ILE A 31 -4.22 -12.68 5.70
C ILE A 31 -5.40 -11.72 5.55
N LEU A 32 -5.70 -11.30 4.31
CA LEU A 32 -6.79 -10.37 4.02
C LEU A 32 -8.09 -10.86 4.63
N LYS A 33 -8.50 -12.11 4.34
CA LYS A 33 -9.70 -12.71 4.92
C LYS A 33 -9.69 -12.76 6.45
N ARG A 34 -8.52 -12.91 7.07
CA ARG A 34 -8.38 -13.08 8.51
C ARG A 34 -8.46 -11.76 9.28
N ILE A 35 -7.96 -10.68 8.69
CA ILE A 35 -7.88 -9.37 9.35
C ILE A 35 -9.04 -8.43 9.00
N THR A 36 -9.84 -8.76 7.98
CA THR A 36 -10.93 -7.89 7.53
C THR A 36 -12.30 -8.28 8.07
N ARG A 37 -13.16 -7.27 8.17
CA ARG A 37 -14.62 -7.42 8.21
C ARG A 37 -15.27 -6.35 7.36
N SER A 38 -16.53 -6.58 6.97
CA SER A 38 -17.30 -5.57 6.26
C SER A 38 -17.86 -4.50 7.22
N LYS A 39 -17.85 -3.25 6.78
CA LYS A 39 -18.47 -2.09 7.47
C LYS A 39 -19.29 -1.30 6.46
N LYS A 40 -20.45 -0.82 6.91
CA LYS A 40 -21.24 0.16 6.15
C LYS A 40 -20.72 1.55 6.43
N VAL A 41 -20.40 2.30 5.39
CA VAL A 41 -19.97 3.71 5.47
C VAL A 41 -20.93 4.56 4.65
N ASN A 42 -21.28 5.73 5.18
CA ASN A 42 -22.18 6.66 4.50
C ASN A 42 -21.36 7.77 3.86
N HIS A 43 -21.68 8.10 2.62
CA HIS A 43 -21.11 9.25 1.94
C HIS A 43 -22.17 9.95 1.10
N ALA A 44 -22.35 11.24 1.41
CA ALA A 44 -23.52 11.98 0.98
C ALA A 44 -24.80 11.17 1.28
N SER A 45 -25.61 10.88 0.27
CA SER A 45 -26.84 10.10 0.36
C SER A 45 -26.69 8.61 0.05
N THR A 46 -25.47 8.12 -0.19
CA THR A 46 -25.21 6.72 -0.59
C THR A 46 -24.47 5.96 0.51
N GLN A 47 -24.88 4.71 0.72
CA GLN A 47 -24.24 3.78 1.64
C GLN A 47 -23.37 2.79 0.86
N TYR A 48 -22.12 2.69 1.25
CA TYR A 48 -21.15 1.74 0.69
C TYR A 48 -20.84 0.66 1.72
N THR A 49 -20.54 -0.54 1.24
CA THR A 49 -19.95 -1.59 2.08
C THR A 49 -18.47 -1.69 1.72
N VAL A 50 -17.62 -1.51 2.73
CA VAL A 50 -16.16 -1.53 2.58
C VAL A 50 -15.55 -2.55 3.53
N ASP A 51 -14.40 -3.08 3.15
CA ASP A 51 -13.59 -3.92 4.04
C ASP A 51 -12.73 -3.03 4.94
N VAL A 52 -12.75 -3.33 6.24
CA VAL A 52 -12.00 -2.58 7.26
C VAL A 52 -11.22 -3.53 8.16
N VAL A 53 -10.19 -2.99 8.81
CA VAL A 53 -9.38 -3.69 9.81
C VAL A 53 -9.47 -2.93 11.14
N ASP A 54 -10.00 -3.61 12.16
CA ASP A 54 -10.06 -3.09 13.53
C ASP A 54 -8.73 -3.33 14.27
N GLY A 55 -8.56 -2.70 15.44
CA GLY A 55 -7.36 -2.85 16.28
C GLY A 55 -6.35 -1.71 16.09
N PHE A 56 -6.75 -0.63 15.44
CA PHE A 56 -5.98 0.60 15.28
C PHE A 56 -6.70 1.84 15.82
N GLU A 57 -7.85 1.66 16.49
CA GLU A 57 -8.71 2.76 16.93
C GLU A 57 -7.98 3.71 17.88
N ASP A 58 -7.00 3.23 18.64
CA ASP A 58 -6.15 4.00 19.55
C ASP A 58 -5.20 4.97 18.83
N ILE A 59 -4.80 4.68 17.59
CA ILE A 59 -3.83 5.48 16.82
C ILE A 59 -4.43 6.16 15.58
N LEU A 60 -5.49 5.58 14.99
CA LEU A 60 -6.16 6.12 13.81
C LEU A 60 -7.50 6.80 14.13
N GLN A 61 -8.00 6.68 15.38
CA GLN A 61 -9.32 7.17 15.80
C GLN A 61 -10.50 6.49 15.07
N GLY A 62 -10.23 5.33 14.46
CA GLY A 62 -11.17 4.50 13.72
C GLY A 62 -10.47 3.27 13.15
N PRO A 63 -11.22 2.33 12.54
CA PRO A 63 -10.63 1.20 11.85
C PRO A 63 -9.90 1.66 10.57
N LEU A 64 -8.91 0.88 10.16
CA LEU A 64 -8.23 1.08 8.89
C LEU A 64 -9.17 0.75 7.72
N GLY A 65 -9.19 1.56 6.68
CA GLY A 65 -9.96 1.34 5.46
C GLY A 65 -11.39 1.88 5.43
N ASP A 66 -11.79 2.70 6.41
CA ASP A 66 -13.17 3.14 6.56
C ASP A 66 -13.51 4.48 5.88
N GLY A 67 -12.56 5.10 5.21
CA GLY A 67 -12.79 6.30 4.40
C GLY A 67 -12.92 5.99 2.91
N LEU A 68 -13.40 6.98 2.14
CA LEU A 68 -13.62 6.83 0.69
C LEU A 68 -12.55 7.49 -0.18
N PHE A 69 -11.94 8.57 0.30
CA PHE A 69 -10.87 9.29 -0.41
C PHE A 69 -9.53 9.15 0.30
N TYR A 70 -9.55 9.28 1.63
CA TYR A 70 -8.44 8.98 2.53
C TYR A 70 -8.81 7.77 3.40
N ASN A 71 -7.83 7.06 3.95
CA ASN A 71 -8.06 5.78 4.66
C ASN A 71 -8.94 4.80 3.84
N THR A 72 -8.65 4.65 2.55
CA THR A 72 -9.52 3.89 1.63
C THR A 72 -9.40 2.39 1.86
N ASN A 73 -10.32 1.60 1.32
CA ASN A 73 -10.21 0.15 1.37
C ASN A 73 -8.87 -0.34 0.81
N GLY A 74 -8.26 0.34 -0.17
CA GLY A 74 -6.93 -0.01 -0.68
C GLY A 74 -5.83 -0.01 0.39
N THR A 75 -5.97 0.78 1.45
CA THR A 75 -5.05 0.76 2.60
C THR A 75 -5.10 -0.55 3.39
N VAL A 76 -6.23 -1.23 3.41
CA VAL A 76 -6.35 -2.58 3.98
C VAL A 76 -5.55 -3.59 3.15
N TYR A 77 -5.59 -3.47 1.82
CA TYR A 77 -4.84 -4.34 0.94
C TYR A 77 -3.33 -4.04 1.02
N GLN A 78 -2.92 -2.77 1.16
CA GLN A 78 -1.53 -2.39 1.46
C GLN A 78 -1.03 -3.09 2.74
N LEU A 79 -1.81 -3.06 3.83
CA LEU A 79 -1.47 -3.75 5.07
C LEU A 79 -1.38 -5.27 4.92
N ALA A 80 -2.38 -5.89 4.29
CA ALA A 80 -2.36 -7.32 4.04
C ALA A 80 -1.14 -7.72 3.19
N PHE A 81 -0.71 -6.86 2.26
CA PHE A 81 0.45 -7.09 1.45
C PHE A 81 1.75 -6.98 2.24
N ALA A 82 1.92 -5.92 3.03
CA ALA A 82 3.08 -5.75 3.92
C ALA A 82 3.26 -6.97 4.84
N LEU A 83 2.16 -7.48 5.41
CA LEU A 83 2.17 -8.70 6.22
C LEU A 83 2.52 -9.95 5.41
N SER A 84 2.13 -10.02 4.13
CA SER A 84 2.41 -11.17 3.27
C SER A 84 3.87 -11.28 2.83
N VAL A 85 4.57 -10.14 2.73
CA VAL A 85 6.00 -10.08 2.38
C VAL A 85 6.91 -9.98 3.61
N ALA A 86 6.34 -9.78 4.79
CA ALA A 86 7.07 -9.91 6.04
C ALA A 86 7.63 -11.33 6.15
N LEU A 87 8.95 -11.46 6.13
CA LEU A 87 9.67 -12.73 6.19
C LEU A 87 9.70 -13.32 7.61
N THR A 88 8.65 -13.11 8.40
CA THR A 88 8.55 -13.56 9.80
C THR A 88 7.58 -14.75 9.90
N PRO A 89 8.04 -15.94 10.35
CA PRO A 89 7.18 -17.10 10.57
C PRO A 89 5.98 -16.82 11.50
N GLU A 90 6.09 -15.78 12.32
CA GLU A 90 5.11 -15.31 13.29
C GLU A 90 3.79 -14.93 12.64
N VAL A 91 3.80 -14.27 11.46
CA VAL A 91 2.56 -13.93 10.75
C VAL A 91 1.77 -15.20 10.45
N GLY A 92 2.42 -16.23 9.92
CA GLY A 92 1.77 -17.50 9.60
C GLY A 92 1.17 -18.20 10.83
N LYS A 93 1.85 -18.15 11.98
CA LYS A 93 1.37 -18.71 13.26
C LYS A 93 0.14 -17.95 13.76
N ILE A 94 0.19 -16.62 13.77
CA ILE A 94 -0.92 -15.76 14.23
C ILE A 94 -2.16 -15.94 13.35
N MET A 95 -1.97 -16.03 12.02
CA MET A 95 -3.11 -16.25 11.11
C MET A 95 -3.83 -17.58 11.34
N GLN A 96 -3.13 -18.59 11.90
CA GLN A 96 -3.67 -19.92 12.21
C GLN A 96 -4.19 -20.05 13.64
N ASP A 97 -3.98 -19.05 14.49
CA ASP A 97 -4.43 -19.09 15.88
C ASP A 97 -5.95 -18.93 15.95
N ALA A 98 -6.64 -20.01 16.31
CA ALA A 98 -8.09 -20.07 16.43
C ALA A 98 -8.63 -19.37 17.69
N SER A 99 -7.78 -19.04 18.66
CA SER A 99 -8.19 -18.34 19.89
C SER A 99 -8.49 -16.86 19.65
N LEU A 100 -7.95 -16.27 18.57
CA LEU A 100 -8.14 -14.87 18.23
C LEU A 100 -9.48 -14.69 17.49
N ALA A 101 -10.55 -14.33 18.19
CA ALA A 101 -11.90 -14.41 17.64
C ALA A 101 -12.20 -13.42 16.50
N ASN A 102 -11.54 -12.25 16.49
CA ASN A 102 -11.83 -11.16 15.55
C ASN A 102 -10.56 -10.45 15.03
N SER A 103 -10.76 -9.56 14.06
CA SER A 103 -9.72 -8.69 13.47
C SER A 103 -8.92 -7.91 14.52
N SER A 104 -9.59 -7.29 15.48
CA SER A 104 -8.94 -6.49 16.54
C SER A 104 -7.98 -7.33 17.38
N ASP A 105 -8.37 -8.54 17.78
CA ASP A 105 -7.51 -9.44 18.56
C ASP A 105 -6.28 -9.88 17.76
N VAL A 106 -6.47 -10.20 16.47
CA VAL A 106 -5.36 -10.53 15.57
C VAL A 106 -4.39 -9.35 15.44
N ILE A 107 -4.91 -8.15 15.21
CA ILE A 107 -4.10 -6.95 14.98
C ILE A 107 -3.34 -6.53 16.25
N LYS A 108 -3.94 -6.65 17.43
CA LYS A 108 -3.25 -6.43 18.70
C LYS A 108 -2.03 -7.35 18.83
N VAL A 109 -2.20 -8.65 18.56
CA VAL A 109 -1.07 -9.60 18.64
C VAL A 109 0.00 -9.29 17.58
N LEU A 110 -0.38 -8.94 16.35
CA LEU A 110 0.59 -8.54 15.31
C LEU A 110 1.40 -7.30 15.73
N ARG A 111 0.73 -6.31 16.32
CA ARG A 111 1.37 -5.09 16.86
C ARG A 111 2.27 -5.42 18.04
N ASP A 112 1.80 -6.17 19.03
CA ASP A 112 2.59 -6.55 20.21
C ASP A 112 3.85 -7.34 19.84
N ARG A 113 3.77 -8.14 18.77
CA ARG A 113 4.88 -8.94 18.25
C ARG A 113 5.79 -8.18 17.28
N GLN A 114 5.45 -6.94 16.92
CA GLN A 114 6.20 -6.11 15.98
C GLN A 114 6.55 -6.89 14.70
N VAL A 115 5.56 -7.55 14.09
CA VAL A 115 5.78 -8.53 13.00
C VAL A 115 6.37 -7.95 11.72
N LEU A 116 6.32 -6.62 11.55
CA LEU A 116 6.94 -5.90 10.43
C LEU A 116 8.32 -5.33 10.80
N SER A 117 8.85 -5.65 11.99
CA SER A 117 10.19 -5.23 12.41
C SER A 117 11.25 -5.64 11.39
N GLY A 118 12.07 -4.67 11.01
CA GLY A 118 13.12 -4.84 10.01
C GLY A 118 12.68 -4.63 8.55
N LEU A 119 11.41 -4.32 8.30
CA LEU A 119 10.96 -3.83 7.00
C LEU A 119 11.07 -2.31 6.92
N LYS A 120 11.68 -1.83 5.85
CA LYS A 120 11.68 -0.43 5.45
C LYS A 120 10.65 -0.20 4.35
N ILE A 121 9.63 0.62 4.63
CA ILE A 121 8.44 0.79 3.79
C ILE A 121 8.28 2.27 3.40
N LEU A 122 7.95 2.54 2.14
CA LEU A 122 7.56 3.88 1.68
C LEU A 122 6.15 3.85 1.07
N ASP A 123 5.27 4.70 1.57
CA ASP A 123 3.93 4.92 1.03
C ASP A 123 3.89 6.20 0.18
N LEU A 124 3.72 6.02 -1.13
CA LEU A 124 3.64 7.10 -2.11
C LEU A 124 2.19 7.54 -2.30
N GLY A 125 1.95 8.85 -2.19
CA GLY A 125 0.61 9.42 -2.24
C GLY A 125 -0.23 8.95 -1.07
N SER A 126 0.34 9.00 0.13
CA SER A 126 -0.20 8.42 1.35
C SER A 126 -1.51 9.07 1.84
N GLY A 127 -1.88 10.23 1.28
CA GLY A 127 -2.94 11.08 1.81
C GLY A 127 -2.66 11.41 3.27
N THR A 128 -3.56 11.02 4.17
CA THR A 128 -3.44 11.24 5.62
C THR A 128 -2.56 10.22 6.37
N GLY A 129 -1.95 9.27 5.66
CA GLY A 129 -0.87 8.41 6.17
C GLY A 129 -1.32 7.21 7.01
N GLU A 130 -2.58 6.77 6.91
CA GLU A 130 -3.12 5.67 7.73
C GLU A 130 -2.37 4.35 7.54
N PHE A 131 -1.98 3.99 6.31
CA PHE A 131 -1.20 2.78 6.05
C PHE A 131 0.14 2.82 6.80
N ALA A 132 0.91 3.90 6.62
CA ALA A 132 2.22 4.03 7.21
C ALA A 132 2.16 4.04 8.75
N VAL A 133 1.17 4.71 9.35
CA VAL A 133 0.95 4.67 10.80
C VAL A 133 0.62 3.26 11.28
N ALA A 134 -0.25 2.54 10.57
CA ALA A 134 -0.58 1.16 10.89
C ALA A 134 0.66 0.25 10.80
N ALA A 135 1.43 0.35 9.72
CA ALA A 135 2.66 -0.42 9.51
C ALA A 135 3.73 -0.12 10.57
N HIS A 136 3.94 1.16 10.88
CA HIS A 136 4.86 1.57 11.95
C HIS A 136 4.45 1.03 13.31
N SER A 137 3.15 1.00 13.62
CA SER A 137 2.66 0.43 14.88
C SER A 137 2.93 -1.08 15.02
N MET A 138 3.26 -1.75 13.91
CA MET A 138 3.69 -3.16 13.84
C MET A 138 5.22 -3.30 13.67
N GLY A 139 5.98 -2.24 13.85
CA GLY A 139 7.45 -2.25 13.91
C GLY A 139 8.19 -1.92 12.61
N ALA A 140 7.49 -1.59 11.52
CA ALA A 140 8.15 -1.17 10.29
C ALA A 140 8.83 0.20 10.44
N GLU A 141 9.94 0.40 9.73
CA GLU A 141 10.45 1.73 9.41
C GLU A 141 9.61 2.31 8.26
N ALA A 142 8.51 2.97 8.60
CA ALA A 142 7.52 3.44 7.64
C ALA A 142 7.68 4.93 7.31
N TYR A 143 7.80 5.23 6.03
CA TYR A 143 7.93 6.57 5.48
C TYR A 143 6.74 6.90 4.57
N THR A 144 6.48 8.19 4.38
CA THR A 144 5.41 8.67 3.51
C THR A 144 5.91 9.79 2.59
N ALA A 145 5.32 9.89 1.42
CA ALA A 145 5.54 11.00 0.50
C ALA A 145 4.20 11.42 -0.13
N ASP A 146 3.84 12.69 0.01
CA ASP A 146 2.58 13.22 -0.54
C ASP A 146 2.73 14.71 -0.91
N VAL A 147 1.80 15.25 -1.69
CA VAL A 147 1.75 16.68 -2.02
C VAL A 147 1.24 17.52 -0.85
N GLU A 148 0.47 16.93 0.06
CA GLU A 148 -0.01 17.57 1.28
C GLU A 148 0.81 17.15 2.50
N ASP A 149 0.87 18.03 3.50
CA ASP A 149 1.55 17.74 4.75
C ASP A 149 0.68 16.91 5.70
N LEU A 150 1.31 16.02 6.46
CA LEU A 150 0.64 15.26 7.52
C LEU A 150 0.44 16.09 8.79
N SER A 151 -0.63 15.78 9.52
CA SER A 151 -0.83 16.32 10.87
C SER A 151 0.33 15.95 11.80
N LYS A 152 0.62 16.82 12.79
CA LYS A 152 1.70 16.59 13.77
C LYS A 152 1.55 15.24 14.49
N THR A 153 0.33 14.85 14.81
CA THR A 153 0.05 13.56 15.45
C THR A 153 0.46 12.39 14.57
N LYS A 154 0.08 12.39 13.29
CA LYS A 154 0.46 11.32 12.35
C LYS A 154 1.97 11.25 12.12
N LYS A 155 2.64 12.41 12.00
CA LYS A 155 4.10 12.47 11.87
C LYS A 155 4.84 11.83 13.05
N SER A 156 4.30 11.92 14.26
CA SER A 156 4.90 11.27 15.45
C SER A 156 4.75 9.75 15.47
N HIS A 157 3.97 9.17 14.56
CA HIS A 157 3.72 7.74 14.44
C HIS A 157 4.34 7.12 13.18
N ILE A 158 5.27 7.80 12.52
CA ILE A 158 6.00 7.31 11.34
C ILE A 158 7.46 7.73 11.41
N SER A 159 8.31 7.11 10.60
CA SER A 159 9.75 7.36 10.57
C SER A 159 10.10 8.63 9.79
N GLY A 160 9.28 9.03 8.82
CA GLY A 160 9.47 10.27 8.08
C GLY A 160 8.35 10.59 7.09
N HIS A 161 8.22 11.87 6.75
CA HIS A 161 7.28 12.36 5.76
C HIS A 161 7.92 13.44 4.90
N GLN A 162 7.71 13.36 3.58
CA GLN A 162 8.20 14.33 2.63
C GLN A 162 7.03 14.93 1.84
N ILE A 163 6.95 16.26 1.86
CA ILE A 163 6.02 17.00 1.01
C ILE A 163 6.65 17.10 -0.38
N ILE A 164 6.10 16.40 -1.37
CA ILE A 164 6.66 16.29 -2.71
C ILE A 164 5.59 16.00 -3.76
N ASN A 165 5.78 16.55 -4.95
CA ASN A 165 4.96 16.24 -6.11
C ASN A 165 5.58 15.08 -6.88
N LEU A 166 4.96 13.90 -6.78
CA LEU A 166 5.42 12.66 -7.40
C LEU A 166 5.52 12.69 -8.93
N ARG A 167 5.04 13.76 -9.59
CA ARG A 167 5.16 13.96 -11.05
C ARG A 167 6.44 14.66 -11.47
N LYS A 168 7.21 15.22 -10.53
CA LYS A 168 8.48 15.87 -10.87
C LYS A 168 9.52 14.82 -11.24
N GLU A 169 10.30 15.06 -12.28
CA GLU A 169 11.35 14.14 -12.73
C GLU A 169 12.37 13.85 -11.62
N ALA A 170 12.72 14.86 -10.82
CA ALA A 170 13.67 14.74 -9.71
C ALA A 170 13.12 14.01 -8.47
N THR A 171 11.85 13.56 -8.46
CA THR A 171 11.20 13.00 -7.26
C THR A 171 12.00 11.83 -6.67
N ALA A 172 12.48 10.92 -7.52
CA ALA A 172 13.23 9.76 -7.04
C ALA A 172 14.51 10.17 -6.29
N GLU A 173 15.24 11.14 -6.83
CA GLU A 173 16.47 11.66 -6.23
C GLU A 173 16.19 12.41 -4.91
N GLU A 174 15.15 13.24 -4.88
CA GLU A 174 14.71 13.96 -3.68
C GLU A 174 14.34 12.97 -2.55
N LEU A 175 13.63 11.88 -2.89
CA LEU A 175 13.29 10.84 -1.92
C LEU A 175 14.50 10.04 -1.44
N VAL A 176 15.48 9.76 -2.32
CA VAL A 176 16.76 9.15 -1.92
C VAL A 176 17.53 10.06 -0.97
N GLN A 177 17.54 11.37 -1.21
CA GLN A 177 18.21 12.33 -0.32
C GLN A 177 17.51 12.41 1.05
N ALA A 178 16.18 12.37 1.07
CA ALA A 178 15.39 12.46 2.30
C ALA A 178 15.44 11.18 3.15
N PHE A 179 15.30 10.01 2.52
CA PHE A 179 15.06 8.74 3.22
C PHE A 179 16.10 7.65 2.90
N GLY A 180 17.05 7.91 2.01
CA GLY A 180 17.93 6.89 1.45
C GLY A 180 17.20 5.98 0.45
N ASN A 181 17.81 4.85 0.16
CA ASN A 181 17.24 3.79 -0.67
C ASN A 181 17.13 2.48 0.14
N ASN A 182 17.10 1.34 -0.56
CA ASN A 182 16.99 -0.01 0.00
C ASN A 182 15.67 -0.32 0.71
N PHE A 183 14.57 0.23 0.19
CA PHE A 183 13.24 -0.12 0.68
C PHE A 183 12.90 -1.58 0.36
N ASP A 184 12.27 -2.27 1.31
CA ASP A 184 11.70 -3.60 1.12
C ASP A 184 10.41 -3.54 0.32
N LEU A 185 9.63 -2.49 0.57
CA LEU A 185 8.31 -2.29 0.03
C LEU A 185 8.08 -0.81 -0.29
N VAL A 186 7.65 -0.55 -1.52
CA VAL A 186 7.05 0.72 -1.92
C VAL A 186 5.58 0.46 -2.22
N THR A 187 4.69 1.24 -1.62
CA THR A 187 3.25 1.14 -1.86
C THR A 187 2.71 2.40 -2.51
N GLU A 188 1.67 2.23 -3.32
CA GLU A 188 0.93 3.33 -3.94
C GLU A 188 -0.55 2.95 -4.00
N ASN A 189 -1.41 3.84 -3.52
CA ASN A 189 -2.86 3.69 -3.57
C ASN A 189 -3.55 5.05 -3.81
N ILE A 190 -3.14 5.74 -4.86
CA ILE A 190 -3.62 7.05 -5.25
C ILE A 190 -4.93 6.87 -6.02
N ILE A 191 -6.04 7.05 -5.32
CA ILE A 191 -7.38 6.97 -5.91
C ILE A 191 -7.76 8.34 -6.49
N GLY A 192 -7.30 8.61 -7.72
CA GLY A 192 -7.59 9.86 -8.42
C GLY A 192 -6.74 11.05 -7.96
N GLY A 193 -7.14 12.26 -8.33
CA GLY A 193 -6.49 13.49 -7.84
C GLY A 193 -6.99 13.84 -6.43
N VAL A 194 -6.16 14.57 -5.67
CA VAL A 194 -6.57 15.13 -4.38
C VAL A 194 -7.79 16.03 -4.62
N PRO A 195 -8.92 15.83 -3.90
CA PRO A 195 -10.08 16.69 -4.03
C PRO A 195 -9.67 18.15 -3.83
N PHE A 196 -10.03 19.03 -4.76
CA PHE A 196 -9.72 20.46 -4.71
C PHE A 196 -8.23 20.84 -4.92
N SER A 197 -7.39 19.90 -5.37
CA SER A 197 -6.02 20.18 -5.81
C SER A 197 -5.90 20.15 -7.33
N ASP A 198 -5.07 21.06 -7.88
CA ASP A 198 -4.69 21.03 -9.29
C ASP A 198 -3.66 19.93 -9.62
N VAL A 199 -3.16 19.21 -8.59
CA VAL A 199 -2.20 18.14 -8.78
C VAL A 199 -2.90 16.86 -9.23
N LYS A 200 -2.67 16.52 -10.50
CA LYS A 200 -3.09 15.23 -11.08
C LYS A 200 -2.30 14.06 -10.47
N PRO A 201 -2.86 12.84 -10.43
CA PRO A 201 -2.11 11.66 -10.05
C PRO A 201 -0.92 11.41 -11.00
N PRO A 202 0.18 10.82 -10.52
CA PRO A 202 1.30 10.41 -11.36
C PRO A 202 0.91 9.28 -12.31
N GLU A 203 1.62 9.17 -13.43
CA GLU A 203 1.42 8.03 -14.34
C GLU A 203 2.02 6.76 -13.72
N PRO A 204 1.49 5.56 -14.01
CA PRO A 204 2.02 4.30 -13.48
C PRO A 204 3.52 4.12 -13.71
N ARG A 205 4.02 4.51 -14.89
CA ARG A 205 5.47 4.46 -15.22
C ARG A 205 6.32 5.38 -14.35
N THR A 206 5.78 6.52 -13.93
CA THR A 206 6.47 7.43 -13.00
C THR A 206 6.62 6.76 -11.64
N ILE A 207 5.57 6.10 -11.14
CA ILE A 207 5.62 5.33 -9.90
C ILE A 207 6.60 4.16 -9.99
N GLU A 208 6.57 3.40 -11.10
CA GLU A 208 7.52 2.32 -11.36
C GLU A 208 8.96 2.83 -11.33
N HIS A 209 9.26 3.96 -11.99
CA HIS A 209 10.60 4.55 -11.98
C HIS A 209 11.04 5.00 -10.58
N ILE A 210 10.17 5.66 -9.82
CA ILE A 210 10.46 6.05 -8.42
C ILE A 210 10.76 4.81 -7.58
N ALA A 211 9.93 3.77 -7.70
CA ALA A 211 10.10 2.52 -6.98
C ALA A 211 11.39 1.79 -7.39
N GLU A 212 11.74 1.80 -8.68
CA GLU A 212 12.98 1.21 -9.20
C GLU A 212 14.21 1.79 -8.50
N VAL A 213 14.26 3.11 -8.31
CA VAL A 213 15.39 3.77 -7.64
C VAL A 213 15.45 3.46 -6.14
N LEU A 214 14.28 3.39 -5.50
CA LEU A 214 14.18 3.30 -4.03
C LEU A 214 14.25 1.87 -3.49
N LEU A 215 13.73 0.89 -4.23
CA LEU A 215 13.67 -0.50 -3.79
C LEU A 215 15.05 -1.16 -3.79
N LYS A 216 15.26 -2.04 -2.81
CA LYS A 216 16.38 -2.99 -2.83
C LYS A 216 16.13 -4.08 -3.86
N GLN A 217 17.19 -4.81 -4.21
CA GLN A 217 17.07 -6.03 -5.00
C GLN A 217 16.09 -7.03 -4.35
N GLY A 218 15.10 -7.49 -5.11
CA GLY A 218 14.05 -8.38 -4.62
C GLY A 218 12.96 -7.71 -3.79
N GLY A 219 13.00 -6.38 -3.61
CA GLY A 219 11.93 -5.59 -3.00
C GLY A 219 10.70 -5.48 -3.90
N TYR A 220 9.58 -5.05 -3.32
CA TYR A 220 8.27 -5.10 -3.95
C TYR A 220 7.67 -3.72 -4.17
N LEU A 221 7.05 -3.52 -5.32
CA LEU A 221 6.13 -2.42 -5.58
C LEU A 221 4.70 -2.97 -5.53
N TYR A 222 3.91 -2.45 -4.60
CA TYR A 222 2.46 -2.59 -4.58
C TYR A 222 1.86 -1.31 -5.17
N ASN A 223 1.18 -1.41 -6.32
CA ASN A 223 0.47 -0.29 -6.92
C ASN A 223 -0.99 -0.68 -7.23
N ASN A 224 -1.90 0.29 -7.14
CA ASN A 224 -3.33 0.04 -7.34
C ASN A 224 -3.63 -0.34 -8.81
N TYR A 225 -2.79 0.11 -9.75
CA TYR A 225 -2.91 -0.20 -11.18
C TYR A 225 -2.65 -1.68 -11.52
N GLY A 226 -1.72 -2.37 -10.83
CA GLY A 226 -1.42 -3.79 -11.05
C GLY A 226 -2.57 -4.72 -10.62
N ILE A 227 -3.34 -4.31 -9.60
CA ILE A 227 -4.47 -5.08 -9.08
C ILE A 227 -5.69 -4.99 -10.01
N GLN A 228 -5.95 -3.83 -10.60
CA GLN A 228 -7.04 -3.64 -11.56
C GLN A 228 -6.81 -4.33 -12.91
N HIS A 229 -5.55 -4.69 -13.23
CA HIS A 229 -5.17 -5.28 -14.52
C HIS A 229 -4.64 -6.71 -14.46
N GLY A 230 -4.79 -7.38 -13.31
CA GLY A 230 -4.58 -8.81 -13.17
C GLY A 230 -3.47 -9.13 -12.17
N SER A 231 -3.83 -9.10 -10.88
CA SER A 231 -3.23 -9.86 -9.75
C SER A 231 -1.71 -9.95 -9.64
N SER A 232 -0.96 -9.10 -10.33
CA SER A 232 0.48 -9.18 -10.48
C SER A 232 1.12 -8.04 -9.72
N LEU A 233 2.04 -8.41 -8.83
CA LEU A 233 2.89 -7.51 -8.09
C LEU A 233 4.17 -7.31 -8.89
N LEU A 234 4.84 -6.17 -8.69
CA LEU A 234 6.13 -5.94 -9.32
C LEU A 234 7.23 -6.18 -8.30
N ARG A 235 8.20 -7.03 -8.65
CA ARG A 235 9.38 -7.31 -7.84
C ARG A 235 10.62 -6.85 -8.59
N LYS A 236 11.50 -6.14 -7.90
CA LYS A 236 12.75 -5.64 -8.50
C LYS A 236 13.72 -6.80 -8.73
N VAL A 237 14.20 -6.94 -9.98
CA VAL A 237 15.15 -7.95 -10.45
C VAL A 237 16.49 -7.36 -10.88
#